data_AF-I3W0A1-F1
#
_entry.id   AF-I3W0A1-F1
#
_cell.length_a   1.000
_cell.length_b   1.000
_cell.length_c   1.000
_cell.angle_alpha   90.00
_cell.angle_beta   90.00
_cell.angle_gamma   90.00
#
_symmetry.space_group_name_H-M   'P 1'
#
loop_
_entity.id
_entity.type
_entity.pdbx_description
1 polymer ?
#
loop_
_entity_poly.entity_id
_entity_poly.type
_entity_poly.pdbx_seq_one_letter_code
_entity_poly.pdbx_strand_id
1 'polypeptide(L)'
;MFLFGDNPRIDGSREVLGSGVLIGHNHPRYDPQQQFTRDTYAVTAAHVVRSGGSIIRLNTKGGGSRYIELDPSEWTFSKVDDVAAVDITERINDDDEIVVMHDSWLADKPVIDHYQIGMGEDGLALGLFSSLPGTGRNVITGRFGNISLMADPGALINYAGRLRPAHLFDMKSRPGLSGSPIFVYRTPSSDLRFIDQGPRHFADNNEYLQIQTYWRHRENTFVKLLGIHSAQYTDSVQVTRDHELAHEVNDFIRDGDHLRIPNSMSVVVPADAIKDLLSNQSFATVMEQRNKDEDTCSADLLLERTIYSGWLPNRGYETIFKNF
;
A
#
# COMPACT_ATOMS: atom_id res chain seq x y z
N MET A 1 -5.40 7.26 2.78
CA MET A 1 -6.54 8.11 2.35
C MET A 1 -7.72 7.24 1.93
N PHE A 2 -8.94 7.78 1.89
CA PHE A 2 -10.13 7.08 1.33
C PHE A 2 -10.69 7.83 0.12
N LEU A 3 -11.28 7.09 -0.82
CA LEU A 3 -11.84 7.61 -2.05
C LEU A 3 -13.37 7.49 -2.05
N PHE A 4 -14.03 8.55 -2.49
CA PHE A 4 -15.48 8.71 -2.51
C PHE A 4 -15.96 8.96 -3.94
N GLY A 5 -17.16 8.45 -4.25
CA GLY A 5 -17.85 8.71 -5.52
C GLY A 5 -18.37 10.14 -5.61
N ASP A 6 -19.02 10.58 -4.54
CA ASP A 6 -19.62 11.89 -4.41
C ASP A 6 -19.13 12.58 -3.14
N ASN A 7 -19.19 13.92 -3.10
CA ASN A 7 -18.82 14.66 -1.90
C ASN A 7 -19.93 14.54 -0.84
N PRO A 8 -19.68 13.87 0.30
CA PRO A 8 -20.71 13.64 1.32
C PRO A 8 -21.27 14.90 1.96
N ARG A 9 -20.59 16.04 1.80
CA ARG A 9 -21.07 17.35 2.29
C ARG A 9 -22.15 17.94 1.38
N ILE A 10 -22.23 17.49 0.13
CA ILE A 10 -23.12 18.04 -0.90
C ILE A 10 -24.33 17.13 -1.10
N ASP A 11 -24.12 15.83 -1.26
CA ASP A 11 -25.19 14.88 -1.63
C ASP A 11 -25.76 14.07 -0.45
N GLY A 12 -25.09 14.09 0.70
CA GLY A 12 -25.41 13.29 1.89
C GLY A 12 -25.10 11.79 1.78
N SER A 13 -24.65 11.30 0.62
CA SER A 13 -24.19 9.93 0.43
C SER A 13 -22.77 9.80 1.00
N ARG A 14 -22.47 8.65 1.59
CA ARG A 14 -21.17 8.37 2.23
C ARG A 14 -20.50 7.17 1.59
N GLU A 15 -20.79 6.91 0.33
CA GLU A 15 -20.29 5.70 -0.32
C GLU A 15 -18.78 5.84 -0.56
N VAL A 16 -18.04 5.14 0.30
CA VAL A 16 -16.60 5.02 0.17
C VAL A 16 -16.32 3.88 -0.77
N LEU A 17 -15.68 4.19 -1.90
CA LEU A 17 -15.44 3.25 -2.99
C LEU A 17 -14.09 2.55 -2.85
N GLY A 18 -13.14 3.13 -2.10
CA GLY A 18 -11.86 2.49 -1.88
C GLY A 18 -10.91 3.26 -0.97
N SER A 19 -9.67 2.78 -0.95
CA SER A 19 -8.55 3.33 -0.19
C SER A 19 -7.43 3.75 -1.12
N GLY A 20 -6.46 4.49 -0.60
CA GLY A 20 -5.24 4.79 -1.32
C GLY A 20 -4.11 5.22 -0.41
N VAL A 21 -2.94 5.37 -1.02
CA VAL A 21 -1.68 5.76 -0.38
C VAL A 21 -1.14 7.03 -1.03
N LEU A 22 -0.44 7.84 -0.25
CA LEU A 22 0.29 8.99 -0.77
C LEU A 22 1.74 8.60 -0.99
N ILE A 23 2.25 8.79 -2.21
CA ILE A 23 3.63 8.53 -2.59
C ILE A 23 4.32 9.85 -2.88
N GLY A 24 5.47 10.07 -2.27
CA GLY A 24 6.29 11.25 -2.45
C GLY A 24 7.54 10.96 -3.25
N HIS A 25 7.94 11.89 -4.09
CA HIS A 25 9.21 11.86 -4.82
C HIS A 25 10.13 12.99 -4.31
N ASN A 26 11.40 12.65 -4.05
CA ASN A 26 12.41 13.64 -3.66
C ASN A 26 12.95 14.39 -4.88
N HIS A 27 13.30 15.64 -4.67
CA HIS A 27 14.00 16.43 -5.66
C HIS A 27 15.50 16.07 -5.70
N PRO A 28 16.14 15.91 -6.89
CA PRO A 28 17.52 15.44 -7.02
C PRO A 28 18.58 16.31 -6.31
N ARG A 29 18.28 17.58 -6.03
CA ARG A 29 19.21 18.51 -5.37
C ARG A 29 19.23 18.41 -3.84
N TYR A 30 18.32 17.65 -3.22
CA TYR A 30 18.28 17.48 -1.77
C TYR A 30 18.81 16.11 -1.36
N ASP A 31 19.50 16.08 -0.22
CA ASP A 31 20.06 14.85 0.36
C ASP A 31 18.94 13.81 0.54
N PRO A 32 19.04 12.60 -0.05
CA PRO A 32 18.08 11.52 0.16
C PRO A 32 17.84 11.14 1.62
N GLN A 33 18.77 11.48 2.53
CA GLN A 33 18.61 11.29 3.97
C GLN A 33 17.69 12.33 4.61
N GLN A 34 17.50 13.48 3.95
CA GLN A 34 16.50 14.47 4.30
C GLN A 34 15.22 14.11 3.56
N GLN A 35 14.25 13.54 4.28
CA GLN A 35 12.99 13.00 3.75
C GLN A 35 12.04 14.12 3.26
N PHE A 36 12.45 14.94 2.30
CA PHE A 36 11.66 16.04 1.78
C PHE A 36 10.98 15.65 0.47
N THR A 37 9.77 15.10 0.59
CA THR A 37 8.93 14.80 -0.57
C THR A 37 8.42 16.10 -1.15
N ARG A 38 8.90 16.46 -2.35
CA ARG A 38 8.48 17.66 -3.07
C ARG A 38 7.16 17.41 -3.77
N ASP A 39 7.11 16.37 -4.59
CA ASP A 39 5.95 15.99 -5.37
C ASP A 39 5.17 14.90 -4.62
N THR A 40 3.87 15.11 -4.45
CA THR A 40 2.98 14.18 -3.75
C THR A 40 1.91 13.65 -4.68
N TYR A 41 1.88 12.34 -4.83
CA TYR A 41 0.96 11.61 -5.69
C TYR A 41 0.00 10.77 -4.84
N ALA A 42 -1.28 10.82 -5.20
CA ALA A 42 -2.29 9.95 -4.65
C ALA A 42 -2.36 8.68 -5.52
N VAL A 43 -2.19 7.50 -4.93
CA VAL A 43 -2.18 6.21 -5.65
C VAL A 43 -3.27 5.29 -5.10
N THR A 44 -3.99 4.62 -6.01
CA THR A 44 -5.07 3.68 -5.69
C THR A 44 -5.21 2.60 -6.78
N ALA A 45 -6.15 1.67 -6.62
CA ALA A 45 -6.51 0.70 -7.65
C ALA A 45 -7.31 1.36 -8.78
N ALA A 46 -6.97 1.08 -10.03
CA ALA A 46 -7.59 1.76 -11.18
C ALA A 46 -9.11 1.53 -11.26
N HIS A 47 -9.61 0.35 -10.91
CA HIS A 47 -11.04 0.08 -10.89
C HIS A 47 -11.82 0.93 -9.86
N VAL A 48 -11.19 1.41 -8.77
CA VAL A 48 -11.84 2.30 -7.79
C VAL A 48 -12.22 3.61 -8.47
N VAL A 49 -11.26 4.23 -9.16
CA VAL A 49 -11.48 5.49 -9.88
C VAL A 49 -12.47 5.29 -11.04
N ARG A 50 -12.35 4.19 -11.79
CA ARG A 50 -13.29 3.86 -12.88
C ARG A 50 -14.73 3.64 -12.40
N SER A 51 -14.90 3.27 -11.13
CA SER A 51 -16.22 3.12 -10.51
C SER A 51 -16.75 4.44 -9.93
N GLY A 52 -16.05 5.56 -10.15
CA GLY A 52 -16.41 6.90 -9.68
C GLY A 52 -15.61 7.40 -8.49
N GLY A 53 -14.78 6.57 -7.86
CA GLY A 53 -14.03 6.92 -6.65
C GLY A 53 -12.85 7.84 -6.93
N SER A 54 -13.09 9.12 -7.20
CA SER A 54 -12.06 10.11 -7.52
C SER A 54 -11.84 11.14 -6.41
N ILE A 55 -12.81 11.37 -5.53
CA ILE A 55 -12.71 12.38 -4.47
C ILE A 55 -11.92 11.82 -3.29
N ILE A 56 -10.86 12.51 -2.89
CA ILE A 56 -9.99 12.05 -1.79
C ILE A 56 -10.42 12.71 -0.49
N ARG A 57 -10.67 11.92 0.55
CA ARG A 57 -10.83 12.43 1.92
C ARG A 57 -9.53 12.31 2.71
N LEU A 58 -9.09 13.41 3.30
CA LEU A 58 -7.94 13.51 4.20
C LEU A 58 -8.39 13.88 5.61
N ASN A 59 -7.66 13.39 6.62
CA ASN A 59 -7.86 13.81 7.99
C ASN A 59 -7.20 15.17 8.20
N THR A 60 -7.73 15.95 9.15
CA THR A 60 -7.11 17.22 9.54
C THR A 60 -6.56 17.15 10.96
N LYS A 61 -5.52 17.95 11.25
CA LYS A 61 -4.90 18.06 12.58
C LYS A 61 -5.90 18.53 13.64
N GLY A 62 -6.92 19.29 13.24
CA GLY A 62 -8.08 19.66 14.07
C GLY A 62 -9.03 18.50 14.44
N GLY A 63 -8.74 17.25 14.02
CA GLY A 63 -9.54 16.06 14.33
C GLY A 63 -10.72 15.80 13.37
N GLY A 64 -10.85 16.61 12.31
CA GLY A 64 -11.87 16.47 11.28
C GLY A 64 -11.36 15.82 10.01
N SER A 65 -12.00 16.18 8.89
CA SER A 65 -11.55 15.82 7.55
C SER A 65 -11.86 16.91 6.55
N ARG A 66 -11.15 16.90 5.43
CA ARG A 66 -11.46 17.69 4.24
C ARG A 66 -11.40 16.81 2.99
N TYR A 67 -11.91 17.35 1.89
CA TYR A 67 -11.97 16.67 0.60
C TYR A 67 -11.10 17.39 -0.42
N ILE A 68 -10.39 16.63 -1.23
CA ILE A 68 -9.79 17.07 -2.48
C ILE A 68 -10.69 16.54 -3.58
N GLU A 69 -11.45 17.45 -4.21
CA GLU A 69 -12.33 17.13 -5.32
C GLU A 69 -11.49 16.96 -6.59
N LEU A 70 -11.66 15.81 -7.24
CA LEU A 70 -11.00 15.45 -8.48
C LEU A 70 -12.01 14.77 -9.40
N ASP A 71 -11.91 15.04 -10.69
CA ASP A 71 -12.63 14.30 -11.72
C ASP A 71 -11.89 13.00 -12.06
N PRO A 72 -12.58 11.88 -12.39
CA PRO A 72 -11.94 10.65 -12.84
C PRO A 72 -10.96 10.84 -14.02
N SER A 73 -11.15 11.86 -14.87
CA SER A 73 -10.25 12.19 -15.98
C SER A 73 -8.94 12.85 -15.55
N GLU A 74 -8.85 13.37 -14.32
CA GLU A 74 -7.59 13.88 -13.75
C GLU A 74 -6.63 12.77 -13.33
N TRP A 75 -7.13 11.52 -13.23
CA TRP A 75 -6.33 10.37 -12.85
C TRP A 75 -5.62 9.75 -14.06
N THR A 76 -4.33 9.48 -13.91
CA THR A 76 -3.54 8.72 -14.86
C THR A 76 -3.64 7.23 -14.53
N PHE A 77 -4.07 6.43 -15.50
CA PHE A 77 -4.23 4.99 -15.35
C PHE A 77 -3.01 4.23 -15.91
N SER A 78 -2.58 3.19 -15.20
CA SER A 78 -1.67 2.22 -15.80
C SER A 78 -2.33 1.53 -16.99
N LYS A 79 -1.57 1.36 -18.08
CA LYS A 79 -2.02 0.65 -19.29
C LYS A 79 -2.06 -0.87 -19.05
N VAL A 80 -1.15 -1.34 -18.20
CA VAL A 80 -0.88 -2.76 -17.98
C VAL A 80 -1.53 -3.26 -16.72
N ASP A 81 -1.53 -2.48 -15.63
CA ASP A 81 -1.92 -2.91 -14.28
C ASP A 81 -3.15 -2.19 -13.75
N ASP A 82 -3.75 -2.73 -12.68
CA ASP A 82 -4.91 -2.15 -12.01
C ASP A 82 -4.50 -1.10 -10.97
N VAL A 83 -3.76 -0.08 -11.41
CA VAL A 83 -3.30 1.04 -10.58
C VAL A 83 -3.53 2.37 -11.28
N ALA A 84 -3.91 3.39 -10.51
CA ALA A 84 -4.09 4.75 -10.96
C ALA A 84 -3.41 5.73 -10.00
N ALA A 85 -2.95 6.85 -10.54
CA ALA A 85 -2.28 7.89 -9.78
C ALA A 85 -2.73 9.28 -10.24
N VAL A 86 -2.67 10.24 -9.33
CA VAL A 86 -2.94 11.66 -9.62
C VAL A 86 -2.00 12.53 -8.78
N ASP A 87 -1.56 13.63 -9.35
CA ASP A 87 -0.74 14.61 -8.66
C ASP A 87 -1.62 15.52 -7.80
N ILE A 88 -1.32 15.58 -6.50
CA ILE A 88 -2.05 16.40 -5.53
C ILE A 88 -1.14 17.39 -4.80
N THR A 89 0.07 17.62 -5.30
CA THR A 89 1.13 18.39 -4.63
C THR A 89 0.63 19.75 -4.16
N GLU A 90 0.03 20.54 -5.05
CA GLU A 90 -0.50 21.87 -4.73
C GLU A 90 -1.90 21.85 -4.09
N ARG A 91 -2.42 20.66 -3.78
CA ARG A 91 -3.72 20.45 -3.12
C ARG A 91 -3.57 19.97 -1.67
N ILE A 92 -2.34 19.75 -1.20
CA ILE A 92 -2.00 19.48 0.20
C ILE A 92 -1.92 20.79 0.99
N ASN A 93 -2.46 20.78 2.19
CA ASN A 93 -2.55 21.93 3.08
C ASN A 93 -1.87 21.64 4.43
N ASP A 94 -1.49 22.69 5.15
CA ASP A 94 -0.82 22.54 6.43
C ASP A 94 -1.66 21.90 7.55
N ASP A 95 -2.98 21.99 7.44
CA ASP A 95 -3.90 21.35 8.38
C ASP A 95 -4.06 19.85 8.12
N ASP A 96 -3.44 19.29 7.07
CA ASP A 96 -3.55 17.86 6.79
C ASP A 96 -2.80 16.99 7.80
N GLU A 97 -3.49 15.96 8.28
CA GLU A 97 -2.91 14.86 9.04
C GLU A 97 -2.67 13.68 8.07
N ILE A 98 -1.51 13.72 7.40
CA ILE A 98 -1.14 12.75 6.36
C ILE A 98 0.24 12.16 6.62
N VAL A 99 0.45 10.98 6.03
CA VAL A 99 1.77 10.34 5.89
C VAL A 99 2.00 10.14 4.41
N VAL A 100 3.12 10.69 3.90
CA VAL A 100 3.56 10.52 2.53
C VAL A 100 4.71 9.52 2.52
N MET A 101 4.54 8.44 1.75
CA MET A 101 5.55 7.40 1.63
C MET A 101 6.55 7.79 0.55
N HIS A 102 7.82 7.91 0.90
CA HIS A 102 8.86 8.17 -0.09
C HIS A 102 8.97 6.98 -1.07
N ASP A 103 9.21 7.24 -2.35
CA ASP A 103 9.28 6.20 -3.39
C ASP A 103 10.36 5.12 -3.13
N SER A 104 11.41 5.43 -2.36
CA SER A 104 12.40 4.45 -1.88
C SER A 104 11.82 3.37 -0.94
N TRP A 105 10.58 3.53 -0.48
CA TRP A 105 9.84 2.52 0.27
C TRP A 105 9.16 1.49 -0.63
N LEU A 106 9.07 1.73 -1.94
CA LEU A 106 8.54 0.74 -2.87
C LEU A 106 9.42 -0.51 -2.85
N ALA A 107 8.80 -1.68 -2.66
CA ALA A 107 9.45 -2.97 -2.84
C ALA A 107 9.52 -3.30 -4.34
N ASP A 108 10.28 -2.49 -5.08
CA ASP A 108 10.58 -2.76 -6.48
C ASP A 108 11.55 -3.94 -6.62
N LYS A 109 11.79 -4.40 -7.85
CA LYS A 109 12.66 -5.56 -8.08
C LYS A 109 14.05 -5.44 -7.42
N PRO A 110 14.79 -4.32 -7.53
CA PRO A 110 16.05 -4.13 -6.81
C PRO A 110 15.92 -4.25 -5.28
N VAL A 111 14.87 -3.66 -4.68
CA VAL A 111 14.64 -3.74 -3.23
C VAL A 111 14.28 -5.16 -2.80
N ILE A 112 13.41 -5.85 -3.55
CA ILE A 112 13.05 -7.24 -3.31
C ILE A 112 14.30 -8.12 -3.33
N ASP A 113 15.18 -7.95 -4.32
CA ASP A 113 16.41 -8.73 -4.45
C ASP A 113 17.39 -8.44 -3.32
N HIS A 114 17.55 -7.16 -2.96
CA HIS A 114 18.47 -6.74 -1.91
C HIS A 114 18.08 -7.30 -0.54
N TYR A 115 16.81 -7.16 -0.15
CA TYR A 115 16.32 -7.67 1.14
C TYR A 115 15.91 -9.13 1.08
N GLN A 116 15.95 -9.75 -0.10
CA GLN A 116 15.44 -11.11 -0.35
C GLN A 116 14.02 -11.25 0.21
N ILE A 117 13.14 -10.34 -0.18
CA ILE A 117 11.71 -10.36 0.20
C ILE A 117 11.06 -11.51 -0.54
N GLY A 118 10.33 -12.36 0.16
CA GLY A 118 9.76 -13.57 -0.43
C GLY A 118 8.52 -14.09 0.28
N MET A 119 8.12 -15.30 -0.08
CA MET A 119 7.00 -15.98 0.58
C MET A 119 7.27 -16.15 2.09
N GLY A 120 6.21 -16.03 2.89
CA GLY A 120 6.27 -16.12 4.35
C GLY A 120 6.56 -14.81 5.06
N GLU A 121 7.03 -13.76 4.36
CA GLU A 121 7.24 -12.45 4.99
C GLU A 121 5.95 -11.91 5.59
N ASP A 122 6.07 -11.35 6.80
CA ASP A 122 4.98 -10.67 7.47
C ASP A 122 4.63 -9.37 6.75
N GLY A 123 3.35 -9.03 6.76
CA GLY A 123 2.88 -7.78 6.20
C GLY A 123 1.58 -7.31 6.80
N LEU A 124 1.16 -6.14 6.36
CA LEU A 124 -0.09 -5.54 6.77
C LEU A 124 -0.72 -4.69 5.67
N ALA A 125 -2.03 -4.75 5.57
CA ALA A 125 -2.85 -3.85 4.76
C ALA A 125 -3.35 -2.70 5.63
N LEU A 126 -3.18 -1.46 5.19
CA LEU A 126 -3.81 -0.29 5.82
C LEU A 126 -4.88 0.27 4.90
N GLY A 127 -6.13 0.31 5.37
CA GLY A 127 -7.18 0.87 4.54
C GLY A 127 -8.57 0.82 5.17
N LEU A 128 -9.54 0.96 4.28
CA LEU A 128 -10.96 0.96 4.60
C LEU A 128 -11.39 -0.43 5.04
N PHE A 129 -12.09 -0.47 6.17
CA PHE A 129 -12.96 -1.57 6.49
C PHE A 129 -14.36 -1.21 6.00
N SER A 130 -14.97 -2.03 5.14
CA SER A 130 -16.18 -1.72 4.36
C SER A 130 -17.38 -1.16 5.11
N SER A 131 -17.43 -1.26 6.44
CA SER A 131 -18.49 -0.69 7.29
C SER A 131 -18.03 0.42 8.24
N LEU A 132 -16.75 0.76 8.24
CA LEU A 132 -16.15 1.71 9.20
C LEU A 132 -15.24 2.74 8.52
N PRO A 133 -15.74 3.52 7.53
CA PRO A 133 -14.98 4.64 6.99
C PRO A 133 -14.75 5.75 8.04
N GLY A 134 -15.58 5.80 9.08
CA GLY A 134 -15.65 6.93 10.02
C GLY A 134 -16.50 8.08 9.47
N THR A 135 -17.21 8.75 10.37
CA THR A 135 -18.21 9.78 10.02
C THR A 135 -17.60 11.17 9.85
N GLY A 136 -16.71 11.58 10.75
CA GLY A 136 -16.06 12.90 10.73
C GLY A 136 -14.61 12.89 10.24
N ARG A 137 -13.97 11.72 10.22
CA ARG A 137 -12.59 11.49 9.77
C ARG A 137 -12.43 10.06 9.27
N ASN A 138 -11.37 9.80 8.51
CA ASN A 138 -10.96 8.45 8.15
C ASN A 138 -10.56 7.67 9.42
N VAL A 139 -11.21 6.53 9.63
CA VAL A 139 -10.77 5.49 10.57
C VAL A 139 -10.05 4.41 9.77
N ILE A 140 -8.72 4.43 9.82
CA ILE A 140 -7.88 3.47 9.09
C ILE A 140 -7.86 2.16 9.89
N THR A 141 -8.08 1.04 9.19
CA THR A 141 -7.99 -0.29 9.78
C THR A 141 -6.76 -1.02 9.27
N GLY A 142 -6.12 -1.76 10.16
CA GLY A 142 -5.00 -2.65 9.83
C GLY A 142 -5.47 -4.10 9.72
N ARG A 143 -4.99 -4.82 8.71
CA ARG A 143 -5.10 -6.29 8.64
C ARG A 143 -3.72 -6.86 8.43
N PHE A 144 -3.42 -7.95 9.14
CA PHE A 144 -2.11 -8.58 9.15
C PHE A 144 -2.18 -9.94 8.48
N GLY A 145 -1.05 -10.36 7.91
CA GLY A 145 -0.94 -11.60 7.18
C GLY A 145 0.46 -11.79 6.61
N ASN A 146 0.57 -12.67 5.61
CA ASN A 146 1.87 -13.05 5.04
C ASN A 146 1.81 -13.13 3.52
N ILE A 147 2.97 -13.00 2.87
CA ILE A 147 3.09 -13.23 1.43
C ILE A 147 2.95 -14.72 1.12
N SER A 148 1.99 -15.08 0.28
CA SER A 148 1.76 -16.46 -0.18
C SER A 148 2.39 -16.74 -1.54
N LEU A 149 2.44 -15.74 -2.41
CA LEU A 149 3.05 -15.84 -3.74
C LEU A 149 3.67 -14.50 -4.12
N MET A 150 4.89 -14.52 -4.67
CA MET A 150 5.50 -13.36 -5.31
C MET A 150 5.07 -13.28 -6.77
N ALA A 151 4.90 -12.06 -7.30
CA ALA A 151 4.58 -11.86 -8.70
C ALA A 151 5.65 -12.51 -9.60
N ASP A 152 5.24 -13.52 -10.37
CA ASP A 152 6.13 -14.31 -11.22
C ASP A 152 5.52 -14.44 -12.62
N PRO A 153 6.29 -14.20 -13.71
CA PRO A 153 5.82 -14.38 -15.08
C PRO A 153 5.30 -15.79 -15.41
N GLY A 154 5.75 -16.82 -14.68
CA GLY A 154 5.30 -18.19 -14.78
C GLY A 154 4.03 -18.52 -13.98
N ALA A 155 3.58 -17.61 -13.10
CA ALA A 155 2.38 -17.79 -12.26
C ALA A 155 1.43 -16.60 -12.40
N LEU A 156 0.66 -16.58 -13.51
CA LEU A 156 -0.25 -15.48 -13.81
C LEU A 156 -1.55 -15.57 -12.99
N ILE A 157 -2.00 -14.44 -12.46
CA ILE A 157 -3.23 -14.30 -11.69
C ILE A 157 -4.24 -13.50 -12.50
N ASN A 158 -5.50 -13.97 -12.55
CA ASN A 158 -6.58 -13.22 -13.19
C ASN A 158 -7.19 -12.25 -12.18
N TYR A 159 -6.97 -10.96 -12.38
CA TYR A 159 -7.63 -9.88 -11.66
C TYR A 159 -7.95 -8.73 -12.60
N ALA A 160 -9.01 -7.98 -12.30
CA ALA A 160 -9.54 -6.92 -13.15
C ALA A 160 -9.68 -7.36 -14.64
N GLY A 161 -10.06 -8.62 -14.87
CA GLY A 161 -10.33 -9.19 -16.19
C GLY A 161 -9.11 -9.49 -17.06
N ARG A 162 -7.88 -9.52 -16.53
CA ARG A 162 -6.69 -9.93 -17.29
C ARG A 162 -5.74 -10.78 -16.46
N LEU A 163 -5.12 -11.77 -17.10
CA LEU A 163 -4.04 -12.60 -16.56
C LEU A 163 -2.72 -11.83 -16.61
N ARG A 164 -2.08 -11.62 -15.46
CA ARG A 164 -0.76 -11.01 -15.36
C ARG A 164 -0.08 -11.36 -14.01
N PRO A 165 1.23 -11.13 -13.84
CA PRO A 165 1.90 -11.38 -12.57
C PRO A 165 1.35 -10.48 -11.46
N ALA A 166 1.08 -11.06 -10.28
CA ALA A 166 0.70 -10.32 -9.08
C ALA A 166 1.13 -11.10 -7.83
N HIS A 167 1.29 -10.41 -6.71
CA HIS A 167 1.51 -11.11 -5.44
C HIS A 167 0.18 -11.63 -4.91
N LEU A 168 0.22 -12.76 -4.21
CA LEU A 168 -0.87 -13.21 -3.34
C LEU A 168 -0.45 -12.98 -1.90
N PHE A 169 -1.34 -12.36 -1.14
CA PHE A 169 -1.12 -12.06 0.27
C PHE A 169 -2.24 -12.68 1.08
N ASP A 170 -1.93 -13.67 1.91
CA ASP A 170 -2.92 -14.29 2.79
C ASP A 170 -3.17 -13.39 3.99
N MET A 171 -4.39 -12.88 4.09
CA MET A 171 -4.86 -12.13 5.24
C MET A 171 -6.33 -12.46 5.46
N LYS A 172 -6.90 -12.17 6.62
CA LYS A 172 -8.36 -12.31 6.80
C LYS A 172 -9.09 -11.22 6.00
N SER A 173 -9.21 -11.43 4.70
CA SER A 173 -9.69 -10.43 3.76
C SER A 173 -11.20 -10.49 3.63
N ARG A 174 -11.83 -9.37 3.99
CA ARG A 174 -13.21 -9.01 3.63
C ARG A 174 -13.19 -7.89 2.59
N PRO A 175 -14.24 -7.74 1.76
CA PRO A 175 -14.39 -6.63 0.84
C PRO A 175 -14.15 -5.26 1.49
N GLY A 176 -13.71 -4.28 0.70
CA GLY A 176 -13.44 -2.90 1.13
C GLY A 176 -11.97 -2.47 1.10
N LEU A 177 -11.03 -3.37 0.80
CA LEU A 177 -9.60 -3.05 0.72
C LEU A 177 -9.11 -2.55 -0.64
N SER A 178 -9.96 -2.45 -1.66
CA SER A 178 -9.53 -1.97 -2.99
C SER A 178 -8.76 -0.65 -2.89
N GLY A 179 -7.55 -0.64 -3.45
CA GLY A 179 -6.63 0.49 -3.40
C GLY A 179 -5.81 0.63 -2.12
N SER A 180 -5.99 -0.23 -1.12
CA SER A 180 -5.23 -0.18 0.13
C SER A 180 -3.75 -0.54 -0.10
N PRO A 181 -2.79 0.20 0.46
CA PRO A 181 -1.39 -0.21 0.47
C PRO A 181 -1.20 -1.50 1.28
N ILE A 182 -0.39 -2.40 0.73
CA ILE A 182 0.10 -3.61 1.40
C ILE A 182 1.57 -3.42 1.73
N PHE A 183 1.89 -3.33 3.01
CA PHE A 183 3.27 -3.27 3.48
C PHE A 183 3.79 -4.65 3.84
N VAL A 184 5.08 -4.86 3.62
CA VAL A 184 5.83 -6.01 4.10
C VAL A 184 6.89 -5.50 5.05
N TYR A 185 7.14 -6.25 6.11
CA TYR A 185 8.12 -5.86 7.10
C TYR A 185 8.82 -7.08 7.68
N ARG A 186 10.06 -6.84 8.09
CA ARG A 186 10.86 -7.82 8.82
C ARG A 186 11.41 -7.14 10.06
N THR A 187 11.15 -7.73 11.21
CA THR A 187 11.68 -7.29 12.50
C THR A 187 13.05 -7.92 12.75
N PRO A 188 13.88 -7.39 13.67
CA PRO A 188 15.18 -7.97 13.97
C PRO A 188 15.14 -9.45 14.40
N SER A 189 13.99 -9.92 14.90
CA SER A 189 13.82 -11.28 15.43
C SER A 189 13.00 -12.21 14.52
N SER A 190 12.44 -11.71 13.41
CA SER A 190 11.60 -12.53 12.52
C SER A 190 12.35 -13.13 11.32
N ASP A 191 13.65 -12.84 11.18
CA ASP A 191 14.48 -13.47 10.13
C ASP A 191 14.87 -14.91 10.51
N LEU A 192 14.16 -15.89 9.96
CA LEU A 192 14.40 -17.31 10.24
C LEU A 192 15.54 -17.93 9.41
N ARG A 193 16.14 -17.20 8.45
CA ARG A 193 17.24 -17.72 7.62
C ARG A 193 18.49 -18.04 8.43
N PHE A 194 18.57 -17.52 9.67
CA PHE A 194 19.62 -17.85 10.62
C PHE A 194 19.46 -19.22 11.30
N ILE A 195 18.29 -19.87 11.20
CA ILE A 195 18.08 -21.23 11.74
C ILE A 195 18.85 -22.28 10.91
N ASP A 196 19.05 -22.01 9.61
CA ASP A 196 19.78 -22.90 8.70
C ASP A 196 21.31 -22.91 8.94
N GLN A 197 21.82 -22.05 9.83
CA GLN A 197 23.25 -22.02 10.20
C GLN A 197 23.62 -23.09 11.25
N GLY A 198 22.72 -24.04 11.53
CA GLY A 198 22.93 -25.13 12.47
C GLY A 198 22.74 -24.73 13.94
N PRO A 199 22.69 -25.70 14.87
CA PRO A 199 22.57 -25.41 16.30
C PRO A 199 23.74 -24.53 16.74
N ARG A 200 23.42 -23.34 17.23
CA ARG A 200 24.38 -22.47 17.92
C ARG A 200 25.02 -23.29 19.04
N HIS A 201 26.34 -23.45 19.01
CA HIS A 201 27.05 -23.80 20.22
C HIS A 201 26.87 -22.62 21.19
N PHE A 202 25.91 -22.73 22.12
CA PHE A 202 25.71 -21.77 23.21
C PHE A 202 26.97 -21.57 24.10
N ALA A 203 28.05 -22.33 23.83
CA ALA A 203 29.35 -22.22 24.46
C ALA A 203 30.33 -21.25 23.75
N ASP A 204 30.01 -20.73 22.56
CA ASP A 204 30.87 -19.77 21.88
C ASP A 204 30.61 -18.34 22.42
N ASN A 205 31.32 -18.00 23.48
CA ASN A 205 31.37 -16.65 24.08
C ASN A 205 32.11 -15.63 23.20
N ASN A 206 32.07 -15.80 21.88
CA ASN A 206 32.78 -14.93 20.96
C ASN A 206 31.99 -13.64 20.71
N GLU A 207 32.34 -12.60 21.45
CA GLU A 207 31.79 -11.24 21.35
C GLU A 207 31.72 -10.72 19.90
N TYR A 208 32.68 -11.11 19.05
CA TYR A 208 32.70 -10.75 17.64
C TYR A 208 31.52 -11.36 16.85
N LEU A 209 31.15 -12.62 17.13
CA LEU A 209 30.01 -13.27 16.50
C LEU A 209 28.69 -12.66 16.97
N GLN A 210 28.60 -12.24 18.24
CA GLN A 210 27.43 -11.55 18.77
C GLN A 210 27.23 -10.18 18.10
N ILE A 211 28.32 -9.41 17.95
CA ILE A 211 28.30 -8.10 17.27
C ILE A 211 27.95 -8.23 15.79
N GLN A 212 28.57 -9.18 15.07
CA GLN A 212 28.25 -9.47 13.66
C GLN A 212 26.78 -9.86 13.47
N THR A 213 26.23 -10.69 14.38
CA THR A 213 24.83 -11.12 14.33
C THR A 213 23.88 -9.96 14.62
N TYR A 214 24.21 -9.09 15.57
CA TYR A 214 23.44 -7.87 15.87
C TYR A 214 23.38 -6.91 14.68
N TRP A 215 24.51 -6.66 14.01
CA TRP A 215 24.55 -5.80 12.83
C TRP A 215 23.79 -6.41 11.66
N ARG A 216 23.92 -7.72 11.41
CA ARG A 216 23.15 -8.44 10.38
C ARG A 216 21.65 -8.42 10.64
N HIS A 217 21.21 -8.53 11.90
CA HIS A 217 19.79 -8.38 12.26
C HIS A 217 19.25 -6.98 11.98
N ARG A 218 20.08 -5.95 12.18
CA ARG A 218 19.74 -4.56 11.87
C ARG A 218 19.71 -4.28 10.37
N GLU A 219 20.68 -4.78 9.62
CA GLU A 219 20.78 -4.58 8.17
C GLU A 219 19.59 -5.17 7.41
N ASN A 220 18.94 -6.18 7.99
CA ASN A 220 17.82 -6.87 7.36
C ASN A 220 16.46 -6.59 8.00
N THR A 221 16.37 -5.55 8.83
CA THR A 221 15.09 -5.03 9.33
C THR A 221 14.57 -3.99 8.36
N PHE A 222 13.32 -4.13 7.89
CA PHE A 222 12.74 -3.19 6.94
C PHE A 222 11.22 -3.07 7.10
N VAL A 223 10.68 -2.00 6.53
CA VAL A 223 9.28 -1.85 6.14
C VAL A 223 9.27 -1.34 4.71
N LYS A 224 8.55 -2.00 3.81
CA LYS A 224 8.43 -1.65 2.39
C LYS A 224 6.99 -1.78 1.91
N LEU A 225 6.59 -0.97 0.95
CA LEU A 225 5.31 -1.08 0.26
C LEU A 225 5.43 -2.16 -0.81
N LEU A 226 4.81 -3.33 -0.59
CA LEU A 226 4.77 -4.43 -1.55
C LEU A 226 3.94 -4.08 -2.78
N GLY A 227 2.86 -3.31 -2.58
CA GLY A 227 1.98 -2.93 -3.67
C GLY A 227 0.60 -2.47 -3.22
N ILE A 228 -0.34 -2.48 -4.17
CA ILE A 228 -1.72 -2.05 -3.97
C ILE A 228 -2.67 -3.24 -4.03
N HIS A 229 -3.55 -3.36 -3.04
CA HIS A 229 -4.63 -4.35 -3.07
C HIS A 229 -5.59 -4.07 -4.23
N SER A 230 -5.72 -5.02 -5.16
CA SER A 230 -6.63 -4.91 -6.30
C SER A 230 -7.89 -5.74 -6.12
N ALA A 231 -7.78 -7.00 -5.70
CA ALA A 231 -8.93 -7.90 -5.63
C ALA A 231 -8.77 -8.95 -4.54
N GLN A 232 -9.88 -9.59 -4.18
CA GLN A 232 -9.84 -10.85 -3.45
C GLN A 232 -9.62 -11.99 -4.45
N TYR A 233 -8.70 -12.89 -4.13
CA TYR A 233 -8.49 -14.10 -4.91
C TYR A 233 -9.65 -15.07 -4.66
N THR A 234 -10.03 -15.80 -5.70
CA THR A 234 -11.25 -16.62 -5.69
C THR A 234 -10.96 -18.00 -6.23
N ASP A 235 -11.42 -19.01 -5.51
CA ASP A 235 -11.42 -20.39 -5.97
C ASP A 235 -12.68 -20.66 -6.80
N SER A 236 -12.57 -21.64 -7.69
CA SER A 236 -13.71 -22.20 -8.43
C SER A 236 -13.89 -23.64 -7.99
N VAL A 237 -15.03 -23.95 -7.38
CA VAL A 237 -15.38 -25.30 -6.94
C VAL A 237 -16.51 -25.81 -7.79
N GLN A 238 -16.34 -26.99 -8.38
CA GLN A 238 -17.41 -27.67 -9.08
C GLN A 238 -18.32 -28.35 -8.05
N VAL A 239 -19.62 -28.13 -8.16
CA VAL A 239 -20.61 -28.69 -7.25
C VAL A 239 -20.85 -30.15 -7.58
N THR A 240 -20.73 -30.97 -6.55
CA THR A 240 -21.26 -32.34 -6.51
C THR A 240 -22.24 -32.41 -5.36
N ARG A 241 -23.50 -32.69 -5.66
CA ARG A 241 -24.56 -32.87 -4.67
C ARG A 241 -24.35 -34.18 -3.94
N ASP A 242 -24.47 -34.11 -2.63
CA ASP A 242 -24.60 -35.31 -1.82
C ASP A 242 -26.01 -35.88 -2.01
N HIS A 243 -26.08 -37.08 -2.60
CA HIS A 243 -27.35 -37.75 -2.85
C HIS A 243 -28.07 -38.16 -1.55
N GLU A 244 -27.37 -38.26 -0.41
CA GLU A 244 -27.96 -38.57 0.89
C GLU A 244 -28.70 -37.35 1.50
N LEU A 245 -28.31 -36.13 1.11
CA LEU A 245 -28.90 -34.85 1.56
C LEU A 245 -29.86 -34.24 0.51
N ALA A 246 -30.21 -34.98 -0.54
CA ALA A 246 -31.00 -34.49 -1.68
C ALA A 246 -32.38 -33.94 -1.29
N HIS A 247 -32.92 -34.32 -0.14
CA HIS A 247 -34.20 -33.83 0.38
C HIS A 247 -34.12 -32.44 1.05
N GLU A 248 -32.91 -31.93 1.33
CA GLU A 248 -32.68 -30.67 2.05
C GLU A 248 -32.27 -29.49 1.15
N VAL A 249 -32.02 -29.72 -0.15
CA VAL A 249 -31.38 -28.74 -1.04
C VAL A 249 -32.36 -28.18 -2.09
N ASN A 250 -32.46 -26.85 -2.17
CA ASN A 250 -33.26 -26.13 -3.17
C ASN A 250 -32.73 -26.32 -4.62
N ASP A 251 -33.61 -26.20 -5.62
CA ASP A 251 -33.32 -26.44 -7.05
C ASP A 251 -32.37 -25.44 -7.75
N PHE A 252 -31.87 -24.43 -7.05
CA PHE A 252 -31.07 -23.36 -7.65
C PHE A 252 -29.61 -23.72 -7.95
N ILE A 253 -29.03 -24.70 -7.24
CA ILE A 253 -27.61 -25.11 -7.42
C ILE A 253 -27.55 -26.56 -7.89
N ARG A 254 -27.07 -26.83 -9.09
CA ARG A 254 -27.09 -28.15 -9.75
C ARG A 254 -25.71 -28.81 -9.75
N ASP A 255 -25.71 -30.12 -9.96
CA ASP A 255 -24.46 -30.85 -10.24
C ASP A 255 -23.77 -30.27 -11.46
N GLY A 256 -22.45 -30.07 -11.33
CA GLY A 256 -21.62 -29.47 -12.37
C GLY A 256 -21.64 -27.94 -12.39
N ASP A 257 -22.44 -27.26 -11.57
CA ASP A 257 -22.34 -25.81 -11.40
C ASP A 257 -20.95 -25.46 -10.84
N HIS A 258 -20.41 -24.30 -11.23
CA HIS A 258 -19.15 -23.78 -10.71
C HIS A 258 -19.43 -22.63 -9.75
N LEU A 259 -19.12 -22.84 -8.46
CA LEU A 259 -19.20 -21.80 -7.44
C LEU A 259 -17.88 -21.06 -7.37
N ARG A 260 -17.96 -19.73 -7.46
CA ARG A 260 -16.82 -18.84 -7.23
C ARG A 260 -16.81 -18.45 -5.76
N ILE A 261 -15.81 -18.93 -5.03
CA ILE A 261 -15.71 -18.74 -3.58
C ILE A 261 -14.55 -17.79 -3.29
N PRO A 262 -14.78 -16.66 -2.61
CA PRO A 262 -13.69 -15.82 -2.14
C PRO A 262 -12.90 -16.55 -1.06
N ASN A 263 -11.58 -16.60 -1.20
CA ASN A 263 -10.71 -17.11 -0.16
C ASN A 263 -9.98 -15.98 0.57
N SER A 264 -9.14 -16.30 1.55
CA SER A 264 -8.44 -15.30 2.37
C SER A 264 -7.36 -14.54 1.59
N MET A 265 -6.93 -15.02 0.42
CA MET A 265 -5.86 -14.36 -0.31
C MET A 265 -6.35 -13.08 -0.99
N SER A 266 -5.52 -12.05 -0.89
CA SER A 266 -5.65 -10.79 -1.60
C SER A 266 -4.66 -10.73 -2.75
N VAL A 267 -5.13 -10.31 -3.92
CA VAL A 267 -4.31 -10.02 -5.09
C VAL A 267 -3.73 -8.63 -4.96
N VAL A 268 -2.41 -8.53 -5.01
CA VAL A 268 -1.65 -7.29 -4.84
C VAL A 268 -0.92 -6.96 -6.13
N VAL A 269 -1.24 -5.80 -6.70
CA VAL A 269 -0.51 -5.23 -7.84
C VAL A 269 0.88 -4.82 -7.36
N PRO A 270 1.97 -5.31 -7.98
CA PRO A 270 3.34 -5.04 -7.54
C PRO A 270 3.69 -3.56 -7.46
N ALA A 271 4.58 -3.19 -6.53
CA ALA A 271 5.08 -1.82 -6.39
C ALA A 271 5.82 -1.32 -7.64
N ASP A 272 6.41 -2.21 -8.45
CA ASP A 272 6.99 -1.86 -9.76
C ASP A 272 5.96 -1.16 -10.66
N ALA A 273 4.69 -1.59 -10.65
CA ALA A 273 3.64 -0.98 -11.45
C ALA A 273 3.34 0.47 -11.01
N ILE A 274 3.53 0.79 -9.72
CA ILE A 274 3.42 2.16 -9.21
C ILE A 274 4.60 2.98 -9.71
N LYS A 275 5.82 2.44 -9.61
CA LYS A 275 7.05 3.11 -10.05
C LYS A 275 7.02 3.43 -11.54
N ASP A 276 6.60 2.47 -12.36
CA ASP A 276 6.44 2.63 -13.80
C ASP A 276 5.37 3.69 -14.13
N LEU A 277 4.26 3.69 -13.40
CA LEU A 277 3.19 4.68 -13.57
C LEU A 277 3.65 6.10 -13.25
N LEU A 278 4.38 6.28 -12.14
CA LEU A 278 4.90 7.59 -11.73
C LEU A 278 6.05 8.08 -12.62
N SER A 279 6.72 7.17 -13.32
CA SER A 279 7.74 7.49 -14.33
C SER A 279 7.15 7.90 -15.69
N ASN A 280 5.82 7.98 -15.81
CA ASN A 280 5.14 8.40 -17.04
C ASN A 280 5.50 9.85 -17.41
N GLN A 281 5.61 10.11 -18.72
CA GLN A 281 5.94 11.43 -19.28
C GLN A 281 5.04 12.56 -18.78
N SER A 282 3.77 12.29 -18.51
CA SER A 282 2.83 13.27 -17.95
C SER A 282 3.30 13.81 -16.60
N PHE A 283 3.64 12.93 -15.65
CA PHE A 283 4.20 13.32 -14.35
C PHE A 283 5.60 13.91 -14.50
N ALA A 284 6.45 13.33 -15.36
CA ALA A 284 7.78 13.87 -15.62
C ALA A 284 7.76 15.32 -16.11
N THR A 285 6.83 15.65 -17.00
CA THR A 285 6.68 17.02 -17.53
C THR A 285 6.27 18.01 -16.44
N VAL A 286 5.35 17.62 -15.56
CA VAL A 286 4.92 18.44 -14.42
C VAL A 286 6.08 18.65 -13.44
N MET A 287 6.83 17.58 -13.13
CA MET A 287 8.03 17.66 -12.29
C MET A 287 9.09 18.58 -12.89
N GLU A 288 9.38 18.46 -14.19
CA GLU A 288 10.34 19.33 -14.88
C GLU A 288 9.92 20.80 -14.86
N GLN A 289 8.63 21.08 -15.04
CA GLN A 289 8.10 22.44 -14.98
C GLN A 289 8.29 23.03 -13.59
N ARG A 290 7.93 22.29 -12.54
CA ARG A 290 8.15 22.70 -11.14
C ARG A 290 9.63 22.96 -10.86
N ASN A 291 10.52 22.10 -11.33
CA ASN A 291 11.97 22.28 -11.16
C ASN A 291 12.48 23.59 -11.79
N LYS A 292 11.92 23.99 -12.94
CA LYS A 292 12.26 25.27 -13.60
C LYS A 292 11.71 26.48 -12.85
N ASP A 293 10.46 26.40 -12.37
CA ASP A 293 9.82 27.49 -11.63
C ASP A 293 10.50 27.77 -10.28
N GLU A 294 11.16 26.76 -9.69
CA GLU A 294 11.92 26.90 -8.44
C GLU A 294 13.30 27.52 -8.59
N ASP A 295 13.96 27.40 -9.76
CA ASP A 295 15.21 28.15 -10.03
C ASP A 295 14.99 29.68 -9.94
N THR A 296 13.73 30.13 -9.84
CA THR A 296 13.30 31.52 -9.62
C THR A 296 12.74 31.85 -8.23
N CYS A 297 12.59 30.90 -7.30
CA CYS A 297 11.96 31.09 -5.97
C CYS A 297 12.97 30.96 -4.82
N SER A 298 12.90 31.83 -3.78
CA SER A 298 13.91 31.85 -2.70
C SER A 298 13.82 30.64 -1.76
N ALA A 299 14.96 30.24 -1.21
CA ALA A 299 15.14 29.08 -0.32
C ALA A 299 14.27 29.09 0.96
N ASP A 300 13.66 30.22 1.32
CA ASP A 300 12.91 30.40 2.56
C ASP A 300 11.50 29.78 2.52
N LEU A 301 10.83 29.77 1.35
CA LEU A 301 9.50 29.16 1.17
C LEU A 301 9.54 27.63 1.24
N LEU A 302 10.69 27.02 0.96
CA LEU A 302 10.86 25.57 0.95
C LEU A 302 10.94 25.02 2.38
N LEU A 303 11.55 25.75 3.32
CA LEU A 303 11.69 25.33 4.71
C LEU A 303 10.35 25.24 5.48
N GLU A 304 9.31 25.98 5.07
CA GLU A 304 7.97 25.88 5.67
C GLU A 304 7.23 24.61 5.23
N ARG A 305 7.37 24.18 3.96
CA ARG A 305 6.82 22.89 3.46
C ARG A 305 7.57 21.65 4.01
N THR A 306 8.73 21.87 4.63
CA THR A 306 9.73 20.86 5.03
C THR A 306 9.43 20.18 6.39
N ILE A 307 8.57 20.76 7.24
CA ILE A 307 8.29 20.25 8.61
C ILE A 307 7.47 18.94 8.60
N TYR A 308 6.99 18.47 7.44
CA TYR A 308 6.04 17.36 7.30
C TYR A 308 6.63 15.94 7.29
N SER A 309 7.94 15.76 7.33
CA SER A 309 8.58 14.43 7.45
C SER A 309 8.95 14.09 8.90
N GLY A 310 7.95 14.05 9.77
CA GLY A 310 8.10 13.64 11.16
C GLY A 310 8.24 12.13 11.33
N TRP A 311 9.35 11.52 10.90
CA TRP A 311 9.85 10.22 11.40
C TRP A 311 11.38 10.16 11.24
N LEU A 312 12.08 10.85 12.15
CA LEU A 312 13.52 10.64 12.34
C LEU A 312 13.75 9.54 13.39
N PRO A 313 14.38 8.40 13.05
CA PRO A 313 15.00 7.53 14.02
C PRO A 313 16.38 8.08 14.34
N ASN A 314 16.49 9.13 15.17
CA ASN A 314 17.77 9.50 15.82
C ASN A 314 17.70 10.57 16.93
N ARG A 315 16.53 10.84 17.53
CA ARG A 315 16.50 11.49 18.85
C ARG A 315 16.07 10.47 19.89
N GLY A 316 16.81 10.44 20.98
CA GLY A 316 16.80 9.39 22.00
C GLY A 316 15.41 8.94 22.42
N TYR A 317 15.35 7.63 22.69
CA TYR A 317 14.27 6.98 23.41
C TYR A 317 13.97 7.75 24.71
N GLU A 318 12.94 8.58 24.68
CA GLU A 318 12.12 8.88 25.85
C GLU A 318 10.82 9.49 25.34
N THR A 319 9.71 8.85 25.72
CA THR A 319 8.31 9.23 25.39
C THR A 319 7.79 8.70 24.05
N ILE A 320 7.07 7.57 24.08
CA ILE A 320 5.70 7.37 23.56
C ILE A 320 5.36 5.87 23.71
N PHE A 321 4.85 5.52 24.89
CA PHE A 321 3.83 4.48 25.09
C PHE A 321 2.76 5.12 25.98
N LYS A 322 2.05 6.10 25.41
CA LYS A 322 0.78 6.58 25.94
C LYS A 322 -0.14 6.73 24.75
N ASN A 323 -1.16 5.88 24.70
CA ASN A 323 -2.27 5.83 23.74
C ASN A 323 -2.10 4.89 22.53
N PHE A 324 -1.74 3.64 22.82
CA PHE A 324 -2.35 2.48 22.16
C PHE A 324 -3.05 1.65 23.22
#